data_AF-A0A420HPR9-F1
#
_entry.id   AF-A0A420HPR9-F1
#
_cell.length_a   1.000
_cell.length_b   1.000
_cell.length_c   1.000
_cell.angle_alpha   90.00
_cell.angle_beta   90.00
_cell.angle_gamma   90.00
#
_symmetry.space_group_name_H-M   'P 1'
#
loop_
_entity.id
_entity.type
_entity.pdbx_description
1 polymer ?
#
loop_
_entity_poly.entity_id
_entity_poly.type
_entity_poly.pdbx_seq_one_letter_code
_entity_poly.pdbx_strand_id
1 'polypeptide(L)'
;MSNLVSLKRLNKIGIHHDTSNPLSLFRYFNNERFAWADLSMSKSEHWVLEKISLPENSAYGAKSSSSRKALAASPSKWHKILGHAGIRAIESLPANTEERESNSDEKISTVDFEPCLLSKAKAIVSRRSETSREISKINEEKHMVVVSWDIVEFTQGLNGAKYMSHFHYDKESFHHVKCTRTKAEAPAYFKVWFPKAQQLFGARTALFRSDMEGSIGKEAIKILESNRLTRLPSAADTPSQNGATEVFGKVIV
;
A
#
# COMPACT_ATOMS: atom_id res chain seq x y z
N MET A 1 16.72 23.33 -12.62
CA MET A 1 15.95 22.37 -13.45
C MET A 1 14.47 22.45 -13.13
N SER A 2 13.61 22.85 -14.07
CA SER A 2 12.14 22.72 -13.93
C SER A 2 11.75 21.25 -13.83
N ASN A 3 10.93 20.88 -12.83
CA ASN A 3 10.41 19.52 -12.77
C ASN A 3 9.48 19.25 -13.98
N LEU A 4 9.53 18.03 -14.54
CA LEU A 4 8.75 17.60 -15.71
C LEU A 4 7.22 17.79 -15.51
N VAL A 5 6.76 17.76 -14.27
CA VAL A 5 5.35 17.91 -13.90
C VAL A 5 4.86 19.36 -14.10
N SER A 6 5.71 20.34 -13.82
CA SER A 6 5.39 21.76 -13.93
C SER A 6 5.35 22.20 -15.39
N LEU A 7 6.25 21.67 -16.22
CA LEU A 7 6.27 21.93 -17.66
C LEU A 7 4.96 21.51 -18.35
N LYS A 8 4.43 20.33 -18.01
CA LYS A 8 3.15 19.84 -18.55
C LYS A 8 1.98 20.74 -18.16
N ARG A 9 1.98 21.28 -16.93
CA ARG A 9 0.94 22.19 -16.44
C ARG A 9 1.00 23.56 -17.11
N LEU A 10 2.20 24.11 -17.28
CA LEU A 10 2.43 25.37 -18.00
C LEU A 10 1.97 25.27 -19.46
N ASN A 11 2.38 24.21 -20.16
CA ASN A 11 1.97 23.99 -21.55
C ASN A 11 0.44 23.89 -21.69
N LYS A 12 -0.26 23.30 -20.71
CA LYS A 12 -1.73 23.19 -20.73
C LYS A 12 -2.43 24.56 -20.69
N ILE A 13 -1.82 25.55 -20.05
CA ILE A 13 -2.35 26.92 -19.95
C ILE A 13 -1.75 27.86 -21.01
N GLY A 14 -1.02 27.31 -22.00
CA GLY A 14 -0.42 28.07 -23.10
C GLY A 14 0.82 28.87 -22.69
N ILE A 15 1.44 28.55 -21.57
CA ILE A 15 2.71 29.13 -21.14
C ILE A 15 3.82 28.14 -21.47
N HIS A 16 4.84 28.62 -22.16
CA HIS A 16 5.92 27.81 -22.69
C HIS A 16 7.26 28.32 -22.16
N HIS A 17 8.19 27.39 -22.03
CA HIS A 17 9.56 27.69 -21.63
C HIS A 17 10.39 28.01 -22.86
N ASP A 18 11.18 29.08 -22.82
CA ASP A 18 12.12 29.35 -23.90
C ASP A 18 13.35 28.44 -23.77
N THR A 19 13.62 27.67 -24.83
CA THR A 19 14.81 26.82 -24.91
C THR A 19 16.07 27.64 -25.19
N SER A 20 15.94 28.81 -25.83
CA SER A 20 17.04 29.72 -26.13
C SER A 20 17.37 30.64 -24.95
N ASN A 21 16.39 30.97 -24.12
CA ASN A 21 16.56 31.70 -22.86
C ASN A 21 15.87 30.95 -21.71
N PRO A 22 16.57 30.05 -21.00
CA PRO A 22 15.94 29.18 -20.00
C PRO A 22 15.47 29.91 -18.73
N LEU A 23 15.71 31.22 -18.64
CA LEU A 23 15.22 32.05 -17.55
C LEU A 23 13.95 32.83 -17.94
N SER A 24 13.32 32.54 -19.08
CA SER A 24 12.11 33.25 -19.51
C SER A 24 10.98 32.29 -19.88
N LEU A 25 9.78 32.62 -19.41
CA LEU A 25 8.52 32.02 -19.81
C LEU A 25 7.83 32.94 -20.82
N PHE A 26 7.20 32.36 -21.83
CA PHE A 26 6.48 33.11 -22.85
C PHE A 26 5.11 32.49 -23.14
N ARG A 27 4.24 33.27 -23.79
CA ARG A 27 2.92 32.84 -24.24
C ARG A 27 2.71 33.30 -25.67
N TYR A 28 1.96 32.52 -26.45
CA TYR A 28 1.51 32.95 -27.77
C TYR A 28 0.14 33.61 -27.66
N PHE A 29 -0.01 34.77 -28.30
CA PHE A 29 -1.29 35.43 -28.50
C PHE A 29 -1.32 35.94 -29.95
N ASN A 30 -2.35 35.58 -30.72
CA ASN A 30 -2.44 35.91 -32.15
C ASN A 30 -1.18 35.57 -32.98
N ASN A 31 -0.57 34.40 -32.74
CA ASN A 31 0.70 33.96 -33.34
C ASN A 31 1.93 34.85 -33.04
N GLU A 32 1.80 35.85 -32.17
CA GLU A 32 2.92 36.64 -31.68
C GLU A 32 3.38 36.13 -30.31
N ARG A 33 4.69 36.18 -30.09
CA ARG A 33 5.34 35.71 -28.88
C ARG A 33 5.41 36.84 -27.85
N PHE A 34 4.77 36.65 -26.70
CA PHE A 34 4.80 37.59 -25.58
C PHE A 34 5.61 37.02 -24.41
N ALA A 35 6.50 37.81 -23.84
CA ALA A 35 7.16 37.47 -22.58
C ALA A 35 6.09 37.43 -21.47
N TRP A 36 6.09 36.35 -20.69
CA TRP A 36 5.13 36.14 -19.61
C TRP A 36 5.74 36.43 -18.24
N ALA A 37 6.89 35.82 -17.93
CA ALA A 37 7.59 36.03 -16.67
C ALA A 37 9.05 35.62 -16.79
N ASP A 38 9.92 36.31 -16.06
CA ASP A 38 11.31 35.91 -15.89
C ASP A 38 11.46 35.02 -14.65
N LEU A 39 12.36 34.05 -14.77
CA LEU A 39 12.72 33.11 -13.73
C LEU A 39 14.06 33.52 -13.14
N SER A 40 14.18 33.40 -11.83
CA SER A 40 15.44 33.54 -11.11
C SER A 40 15.88 32.19 -10.54
N MET A 41 17.18 32.02 -10.34
CA MET A 41 17.74 30.80 -9.77
C MET A 41 17.87 30.94 -8.26
N SER A 42 17.25 30.02 -7.50
CA SER A 42 17.40 29.95 -6.06
C SER A 42 18.79 29.44 -5.66
N LYS A 43 19.18 29.66 -4.39
CA LYS A 43 20.39 29.07 -3.78
C LYS A 43 20.39 27.53 -3.81
N SER A 44 19.23 26.91 -4.02
CA SER A 44 19.00 25.46 -4.15
C SER A 44 18.88 24.98 -5.61
N GLU A 45 19.33 25.77 -6.58
CA GLU A 45 19.34 25.44 -8.02
C GLU A 45 17.95 25.16 -8.65
N HIS A 46 16.90 25.66 -8.00
CA HIS A 46 15.54 25.65 -8.53
C HIS A 46 15.21 26.99 -9.21
N TRP A 47 14.38 26.94 -10.25
CA TRP A 47 13.88 28.16 -10.91
C TRP A 47 12.63 28.66 -10.20
N VAL A 48 12.60 29.94 -9.85
CA VAL A 48 11.51 30.60 -9.11
C VAL A 48 11.08 31.88 -9.82
N LEU A 49 9.78 32.17 -9.83
CA LEU A 49 9.16 33.30 -10.55
C LEU A 49 9.48 34.67 -9.96
N GLU A 50 10.02 34.72 -8.74
CA GLU A 50 10.25 35.97 -8.02
C GLU A 50 11.68 35.99 -7.48
N LYS A 51 12.43 37.03 -7.86
CA LYS A 51 13.44 37.58 -6.95
C LYS A 51 12.68 38.50 -6.01
N ILE A 52 12.64 38.19 -4.71
CA ILE A 52 12.07 39.11 -3.71
C ILE A 52 13.05 40.27 -3.57
N SER A 53 13.03 41.19 -4.54
CA SER A 53 13.58 42.54 -4.38
C SER A 53 12.38 43.46 -4.26
N LEU A 54 12.08 43.88 -3.03
CA LEU A 54 11.03 44.84 -2.72
C LEU A 54 11.21 46.10 -3.59
N PRO A 55 10.25 46.44 -4.48
CA PRO A 55 10.23 47.74 -5.12
C PRO A 55 9.86 48.81 -4.08
N GLU A 56 10.55 49.95 -4.08
CA GLU A 56 10.35 51.05 -3.12
C GLU A 56 8.95 51.70 -3.16
N ASN A 57 8.05 51.30 -4.04
CA ASN A 57 6.76 51.97 -4.22
C ASN A 57 5.59 50.98 -4.31
N SER A 58 5.08 50.54 -3.16
CA SER A 58 3.70 50.04 -3.06
C SER A 58 3.22 50.08 -1.62
N ALA A 59 2.16 50.87 -1.39
CA ALA A 59 1.27 50.93 -0.22
C ALA A 59 1.92 50.81 1.17
N TYR A 60 1.86 51.88 1.96
CA TYR A 60 2.23 51.88 3.37
C TYR A 60 1.39 50.88 4.19
N GLY A 61 1.81 49.61 4.21
CA GLY A 61 1.52 48.72 5.31
C GLY A 61 2.25 49.25 6.54
N ALA A 62 1.55 49.45 7.65
CA ALA A 62 2.14 49.92 8.90
C ALA A 62 3.38 49.06 9.25
N LYS A 63 4.58 49.63 9.06
CA LYS A 63 5.83 49.01 9.48
C LYS A 63 5.87 49.09 11.00
N SER A 64 5.52 47.99 11.67
CA SER A 64 6.00 47.77 13.04
C SER A 64 7.52 47.88 13.00
N SER A 65 8.08 48.86 13.71
CA SER A 65 9.53 49.11 13.82
C SER A 65 10.24 48.08 14.71
N SER A 66 9.51 47.09 15.23
CA SER A 66 10.12 45.94 15.87
C SER A 66 10.67 45.01 14.80
N SER A 67 11.98 44.77 14.80
CA SER A 67 12.56 43.58 14.15
C SER A 67 11.69 42.38 14.51
N ARG A 68 11.22 41.62 13.51
CA ARG A 68 10.48 40.39 13.80
C ARG A 68 11.41 39.52 14.63
N LYS A 69 10.99 39.16 15.85
CA LYS A 69 11.78 38.22 16.64
C LYS A 69 11.91 36.93 15.84
N ALA A 70 13.14 36.47 15.63
CA ALA A 70 13.40 35.16 15.07
C ALA A 70 12.54 34.14 15.84
N LEU A 71 11.69 33.41 15.12
CA LEU A 71 10.90 32.34 15.73
C LEU A 71 11.86 31.17 15.99
N ALA A 72 12.53 31.20 17.13
CA ALA A 72 13.27 30.05 17.61
C ALA A 72 12.29 29.02 18.15
N ALA A 73 12.32 27.82 17.59
CA ALA A 73 11.51 26.70 18.03
C ALA A 73 12.33 25.43 17.91
N SER A 74 12.07 24.48 18.81
CA SER A 74 12.72 23.17 18.75
C SER A 74 12.34 22.43 17.46
N PRO A 75 13.18 21.50 16.99
CA PRO A 75 12.87 20.58 15.89
C PRO A 75 11.51 19.91 16.06
N SER A 76 11.08 19.63 17.30
CA SER A 76 9.84 18.90 17.61
C SER A 76 8.62 19.77 17.38
N LYS A 77 8.76 21.05 17.70
CA LYS A 77 7.77 22.07 17.41
C LYS A 77 7.73 22.39 15.91
N TRP A 78 8.88 22.46 15.23
CA TRP A 78 8.92 22.62 13.77
C TRP A 78 8.28 21.45 13.02
N HIS A 79 8.53 20.23 13.48
CA HIS A 79 7.91 19.02 12.94
C HIS A 79 6.38 19.10 13.00
N LYS A 80 5.79 19.60 14.10
CA LYS A 80 4.34 19.81 14.22
C LYS A 80 3.84 20.96 13.35
N ILE A 81 4.51 22.12 13.40
CA ILE A 81 4.11 23.33 12.64
C ILE A 81 4.09 23.06 11.14
N LEU A 82 5.07 22.30 10.64
CA LEU A 82 5.21 21.98 9.22
C LEU A 82 4.46 20.71 8.80
N GLY A 83 3.53 20.23 9.63
CA GLY A 83 2.65 19.11 9.27
C GLY A 83 3.41 17.77 9.15
N HIS A 84 4.20 17.42 10.16
CA HIS A 84 4.93 16.15 10.23
C HIS A 84 5.97 15.94 9.13
N ALA A 85 6.61 17.03 8.70
CA ALA A 85 7.68 17.01 7.72
C ALA A 85 8.82 16.04 8.11
N GLY A 86 9.47 15.43 7.11
CA GLY A 86 10.55 14.47 7.34
C GLY A 86 11.73 15.08 8.12
N ILE A 87 12.44 14.25 8.89
CA ILE A 87 13.55 14.68 9.76
C ILE A 87 14.57 15.52 8.97
N ARG A 88 14.99 15.04 7.78
CA ARG A 88 15.92 15.76 6.91
C ARG A 88 15.44 17.16 6.51
N ALA A 89 14.13 17.33 6.32
CA ALA A 89 13.56 18.63 6.01
C ALA A 89 13.69 19.57 7.22
N ILE A 90 13.39 19.07 8.43
CA ILE A 90 13.56 19.81 9.69
C ILE A 90 15.03 20.17 9.95
N GLU A 91 15.95 19.23 9.77
CA GLU A 91 17.40 19.45 9.91
C GLU A 91 17.93 20.48 8.91
N SER A 92 17.34 20.55 7.71
CA SER A 92 17.74 21.52 6.68
C SER A 92 17.15 22.93 6.87
N LEU A 93 16.19 23.11 7.79
CA LEU A 93 15.54 24.41 8.00
C LEU A 93 16.52 25.53 8.35
N PRO A 94 17.48 25.36 9.28
CA PRO A 94 18.35 26.45 9.70
C PRO A 94 19.24 26.95 8.55
N ALA A 95 19.64 26.06 7.64
CA ALA A 95 20.46 26.41 6.47
C ALA A 95 19.67 27.13 5.36
N ASN A 96 18.34 27.04 5.36
CA ASN A 96 17.48 27.50 4.27
C ASN A 96 16.55 28.68 4.65
N THR A 97 16.64 29.20 5.88
CA THR A 97 15.83 30.34 6.32
C THR A 97 16.70 31.43 6.94
N GLU A 98 16.49 32.68 6.52
CA GLU A 98 17.35 33.83 6.87
C GLU A 98 17.20 34.31 8.34
N GLU A 99 16.25 33.78 9.12
CA GLU A 99 15.95 34.26 10.49
C GLU A 99 15.46 33.15 11.45
N ARG A 100 16.06 31.96 11.45
CA ARG A 100 15.72 30.92 12.45
C ARG A 100 16.94 30.35 13.14
N GLU A 101 17.10 30.72 14.40
CA GLU A 101 17.99 30.04 15.32
C GLU A 101 17.35 28.71 15.75
N SER A 102 18.05 27.61 15.51
CA SER A 102 17.65 26.29 16.00
C SER A 102 18.24 26.12 17.40
N ASN A 103 17.47 26.49 18.42
CA ASN A 103 17.94 26.58 19.80
C ASN A 103 18.00 25.23 20.55
N SER A 104 18.32 24.13 19.88
CA SER A 104 18.41 22.83 20.57
C SER A 104 19.26 21.80 19.86
N ASP A 105 20.05 21.05 20.65
CA ASP A 105 20.72 19.79 20.28
C ASP A 105 19.73 18.60 20.19
N GLU A 106 18.42 18.86 20.20
CA GLU A 106 17.37 17.85 20.16
C GLU A 106 17.38 17.13 18.80
N LYS A 107 17.82 15.88 18.79
CA LYS A 107 17.67 14.98 17.63
C LYS A 107 16.29 14.36 17.65
N ILE A 108 15.60 14.42 16.51
CA ILE A 108 14.27 13.85 16.35
C ILE A 108 14.31 12.61 15.49
N SER A 109 13.66 11.57 15.99
CA SER A 109 13.31 10.37 15.26
C SER A 109 11.85 10.42 14.82
N THR A 110 11.56 9.66 13.76
CA THR A 110 10.17 9.46 13.29
C THR A 110 9.38 8.63 14.32
N VAL A 111 10.08 7.91 15.20
CA VAL A 111 9.52 7.07 16.27
C VAL A 111 9.01 7.91 17.45
N ASP A 112 9.52 9.13 17.63
CA ASP A 112 9.18 9.98 18.78
C ASP A 112 7.76 10.58 18.68
N PHE A 113 7.12 10.46 17.51
CA PHE A 113 5.78 10.96 17.25
C PHE A 113 4.86 9.84 16.76
N GLU A 114 3.89 9.45 17.58
CA GLU A 114 2.93 8.39 17.27
C GLU A 114 2.24 8.57 15.89
N PRO A 115 1.75 9.77 15.49
CA PRO A 115 1.13 9.94 14.17
C PRO A 115 2.10 9.66 13.01
N CYS A 116 3.38 10.00 13.17
CA CYS A 116 4.42 9.70 12.18
C CYS A 116 4.77 8.23 12.15
N LEU A 117 4.87 7.60 13.32
CA LEU A 117 5.17 6.18 13.43
C LEU A 117 4.09 5.35 12.73
N LEU A 118 2.81 5.63 13.00
CA LEU A 118 1.70 4.90 12.41
C LEU A 118 1.56 5.16 10.90
N SER A 119 1.68 6.43 10.46
CA SER A 119 1.50 6.78 9.05
C SER A 119 2.68 6.42 8.14
N LYS A 120 3.90 6.38 8.68
CA LYS A 120 5.13 6.08 7.92
C LYS A 120 5.67 4.69 8.22
N ALA A 121 4.98 3.88 9.02
CA ALA A 121 5.31 2.48 9.24
C ALA A 121 5.38 1.77 7.89
N LYS A 122 6.57 1.30 7.53
CA LYS A 122 6.74 0.41 6.39
C LYS A 122 6.36 -0.99 6.83
N ALA A 123 5.61 -1.71 5.99
CA ALA A 123 5.35 -3.12 6.21
C ALA A 123 6.69 -3.87 6.30
N ILE A 124 6.97 -4.45 7.47
CA ILE A 124 8.10 -5.39 7.63
C ILE A 124 7.59 -6.74 7.15
N VAL A 125 7.83 -7.03 5.87
CA VAL A 125 7.44 -8.30 5.27
C VAL A 125 8.42 -9.38 5.71
N SER A 126 7.99 -10.26 6.61
CA SER A 126 8.74 -11.48 6.91
C SER A 126 8.80 -12.36 5.67
N ARG A 127 10.01 -12.74 5.25
CA ARG A 127 10.23 -13.71 4.16
C ARG A 127 10.48 -15.14 4.66
N ARG A 128 10.31 -15.38 5.95
CA ARG A 128 10.52 -16.71 6.53
C ARG A 128 9.42 -17.63 6.04
N SER A 129 9.80 -18.84 5.62
CA SER A 129 8.82 -19.90 5.39
C SER A 129 8.17 -20.26 6.73
N GLU A 130 6.85 -20.35 6.75
CA GLU A 130 6.05 -20.70 7.92
C GLU A 130 6.58 -21.97 8.62
N THR A 131 6.76 -21.95 9.94
CA THR A 131 7.32 -23.10 10.69
C THR A 131 6.40 -24.32 10.68
N SER A 132 5.08 -24.10 10.57
CA SER A 132 4.07 -25.13 10.28
C SER A 132 4.30 -25.83 8.93
N ARG A 133 5.07 -25.24 8.01
CA ARG A 133 5.50 -25.91 6.78
C ARG A 133 6.47 -27.05 7.01
N GLU A 134 7.14 -27.25 8.15
CA GLU A 134 8.05 -28.41 8.25
C GLU A 134 7.26 -29.73 8.37
N ILE A 135 6.25 -29.76 9.25
CA ILE A 135 5.30 -30.88 9.35
C ILE A 135 4.44 -30.97 8.09
N SER A 136 4.08 -29.82 7.51
CA SER A 136 3.38 -29.82 6.23
C SER A 136 4.27 -30.38 5.13
N LYS A 137 5.55 -29.99 4.99
CA LYS A 137 6.49 -30.45 3.95
C LYS A 137 6.68 -31.96 3.97
N ILE A 138 6.91 -32.54 5.15
CA ILE A 138 7.03 -34.00 5.33
C ILE A 138 5.76 -34.74 4.89
N ASN A 139 4.60 -34.10 5.06
CA ASN A 139 3.31 -34.64 4.66
C ASN A 139 2.86 -34.19 3.25
N GLU A 140 3.39 -33.10 2.70
CA GLU A 140 3.16 -32.56 1.36
C GLU A 140 3.87 -33.41 0.33
N GLU A 141 4.94 -34.12 0.69
CA GLU A 141 5.50 -35.15 -0.18
C GLU A 141 4.54 -36.33 -0.39
N LYS A 142 3.60 -36.55 0.53
CA LYS A 142 2.61 -37.63 0.45
C LYS A 142 1.41 -37.20 -0.37
N HIS A 143 0.97 -38.11 -1.22
CA HIS A 143 -0.11 -37.88 -2.17
C HIS A 143 -1.41 -37.44 -1.47
N MET A 144 -2.04 -36.35 -1.94
CA MET A 144 -3.37 -35.88 -1.50
C MET A 144 -3.54 -35.62 0.02
N VAL A 145 -2.44 -35.39 0.76
CA VAL A 145 -2.49 -35.24 2.23
C VAL A 145 -2.82 -33.82 2.68
N VAL A 146 -2.38 -32.80 1.93
CA VAL A 146 -2.59 -31.38 2.26
C VAL A 146 -3.54 -30.78 1.24
N VAL A 147 -4.64 -30.22 1.73
CA VAL A 147 -5.61 -29.48 0.92
C VAL A 147 -5.72 -28.05 1.42
N SER A 148 -5.71 -27.11 0.49
CA SER A 148 -6.06 -25.72 0.71
C SER A 148 -7.47 -25.47 0.20
N TRP A 149 -8.28 -24.77 0.98
CA TRP A 149 -9.66 -24.49 0.64
C TRP A 149 -9.98 -23.00 0.75
N ASP A 150 -10.78 -22.53 -0.21
CA ASP A 150 -11.25 -21.15 -0.28
C ASP A 150 -12.68 -21.10 -0.84
N ILE A 151 -13.41 -20.03 -0.50
CA ILE A 151 -14.72 -19.71 -1.06
C ILE A 151 -14.58 -18.45 -1.92
N VAL A 152 -14.82 -18.61 -3.23
CA VAL A 152 -14.87 -17.47 -4.14
C VAL A 152 -16.32 -17.10 -4.43
N GLU A 153 -16.70 -15.85 -4.20
CA GLU A 153 -17.99 -15.31 -4.63
C GLU A 153 -17.90 -14.79 -6.06
N PHE A 154 -18.90 -15.10 -6.89
CA PHE A 154 -18.99 -14.64 -8.27
C PHE A 154 -20.39 -14.12 -8.58
N THR A 155 -20.47 -13.15 -9.51
CA THR A 155 -21.70 -12.40 -9.78
C THR A 155 -22.77 -13.21 -10.51
N GLN A 156 -22.37 -14.17 -11.35
CA GLN A 156 -23.28 -14.98 -12.14
C GLN A 156 -22.72 -16.39 -12.36
N GLY A 157 -23.48 -17.41 -11.98
CA GLY A 157 -23.18 -18.78 -12.37
C GLY A 157 -24.43 -19.56 -12.76
N LEU A 158 -24.18 -20.76 -13.29
CA LEU A 158 -25.24 -21.64 -13.75
C LEU A 158 -26.18 -22.01 -12.58
N ASN A 159 -27.49 -22.08 -12.86
CA ASN A 159 -28.51 -22.50 -11.89
C ASN A 159 -28.58 -21.67 -10.60
N GLY A 160 -28.20 -20.39 -10.67
CA GLY A 160 -28.24 -19.48 -9.53
C GLY A 160 -27.17 -19.76 -8.47
N ALA A 161 -26.10 -20.47 -8.84
CA ALA A 161 -24.89 -20.52 -8.04
C ALA A 161 -24.28 -19.12 -7.91
N LYS A 162 -23.69 -18.84 -6.76
CA LYS A 162 -23.04 -17.56 -6.43
C LYS A 162 -21.68 -17.73 -5.75
N TYR A 163 -21.40 -18.94 -5.27
CA TYR A 163 -20.19 -19.25 -4.52
C TYR A 163 -19.51 -20.46 -5.14
N MET A 164 -18.18 -20.48 -5.06
CA MET A 164 -17.32 -21.55 -5.51
C MET A 164 -16.55 -22.09 -4.31
N SER A 165 -16.82 -23.33 -3.92
CA SER A 165 -15.97 -24.07 -2.99
C SER A 165 -14.78 -24.63 -3.77
N HIS A 166 -13.60 -24.06 -3.56
CA HIS A 166 -12.37 -24.46 -4.23
C HIS A 166 -11.49 -25.28 -3.30
N PHE A 167 -11.04 -26.44 -3.75
CA PHE A 167 -10.05 -27.27 -3.08
C PHE A 167 -8.82 -27.37 -3.97
N HIS A 168 -7.65 -27.14 -3.39
CA HIS A 168 -6.37 -27.26 -4.05
C HIS A 168 -5.48 -28.22 -3.28
N TYR A 169 -5.00 -29.27 -3.93
CA TYR A 169 -4.03 -30.19 -3.37
C TYR A 169 -2.64 -29.82 -3.87
N ASP A 170 -1.80 -29.36 -2.94
CA ASP A 170 -0.54 -28.67 -3.27
C ASP A 170 0.46 -29.56 -4.02
N LYS A 171 0.50 -30.85 -3.69
CA LYS A 171 1.48 -31.80 -4.26
C LYS A 171 1.17 -32.15 -5.72
N GLU A 172 -0.09 -32.36 -6.02
CA GLU A 172 -0.55 -32.78 -7.34
C GLU A 172 -0.91 -31.59 -8.23
N SER A 173 -0.94 -30.37 -7.67
CA SER A 173 -1.57 -29.20 -8.31
C SER A 173 -2.98 -29.53 -8.79
N PHE A 174 -3.69 -30.38 -8.04
CA PHE A 174 -5.02 -30.85 -8.38
C PHE A 174 -6.06 -29.92 -7.79
N HIS A 175 -7.00 -29.49 -8.63
CA HIS A 175 -8.08 -28.61 -8.24
C HIS A 175 -9.41 -29.35 -8.30
N HIS A 176 -10.17 -29.24 -7.23
CA HIS A 176 -11.57 -29.65 -7.22
C HIS A 176 -12.45 -28.45 -6.91
N VAL A 177 -13.53 -28.31 -7.66
CA VAL A 177 -14.42 -27.15 -7.57
C VAL A 177 -15.86 -27.61 -7.45
N LYS A 178 -16.58 -26.99 -6.51
CA LYS A 178 -18.03 -27.14 -6.40
C LYS A 178 -18.70 -25.77 -6.32
N CYS A 179 -19.51 -25.46 -7.32
CA CYS A 179 -20.40 -24.29 -7.29
C CYS A 179 -21.57 -24.54 -6.33
N THR A 180 -21.86 -23.57 -5.47
CA THR A 180 -22.95 -23.58 -4.48
C THR A 180 -23.79 -22.31 -4.57
N ARG A 181 -25.05 -22.39 -4.13
CA ARG A 181 -26.00 -21.26 -4.16
C ARG A 181 -25.86 -20.38 -2.93
N THR A 182 -25.52 -21.00 -1.81
CA THR A 182 -25.30 -20.33 -0.52
C THR A 182 -23.86 -20.55 -0.04
N LYS A 183 -23.37 -19.61 0.79
CA LYS A 183 -22.06 -19.73 1.41
C LYS A 183 -21.96 -20.91 2.37
N ALA A 184 -23.07 -21.29 3.03
CA ALA A 184 -23.12 -22.41 3.98
C ALA A 184 -23.04 -23.79 3.31
N GLU A 185 -23.47 -23.90 2.05
CA GLU A 185 -23.35 -25.15 1.27
C GLU A 185 -21.89 -25.51 0.96
N ALA A 186 -21.01 -24.52 0.82
CA ALA A 186 -19.60 -24.73 0.49
C ALA A 186 -18.88 -25.59 1.55
N PRO A 187 -18.89 -25.25 2.86
CA PRO A 187 -18.32 -26.11 3.88
C PRO A 187 -19.14 -27.38 4.14
N ALA A 188 -20.45 -27.38 3.90
CA ALA A 188 -21.27 -28.60 4.03
C ALA A 188 -20.83 -29.70 3.04
N TYR A 189 -20.28 -29.30 1.89
CA TYR A 189 -19.80 -30.21 0.86
C TYR A 189 -18.58 -31.05 1.29
N PHE A 190 -17.88 -30.67 2.37
CA PHE A 190 -16.79 -31.45 2.95
C PHE A 190 -17.17 -32.90 3.26
N LYS A 191 -18.40 -33.13 3.72
CA LYS A 191 -18.94 -34.48 4.01
C LYS A 191 -19.00 -35.38 2.78
N VAL A 192 -19.13 -34.79 1.59
CA VAL A 192 -19.21 -35.50 0.32
C VAL A 192 -17.83 -35.62 -0.32
N TRP A 193 -17.06 -34.53 -0.30
CA TRP A 193 -15.79 -34.47 -0.99
C TRP A 193 -14.71 -35.36 -0.35
N PHE A 194 -14.48 -35.28 0.97
CA PHE A 194 -13.36 -36.01 1.58
C PHE A 194 -13.47 -37.54 1.45
N PRO A 195 -14.63 -38.17 1.69
CA PRO A 195 -14.78 -39.61 1.43
C PRO A 195 -14.61 -39.97 -0.05
N LYS A 196 -15.13 -39.12 -0.95
CA LYS A 196 -15.00 -39.34 -2.40
C LYS A 196 -13.55 -39.22 -2.86
N ALA A 197 -12.81 -38.23 -2.37
CA ALA A 197 -11.40 -38.05 -2.66
C ALA A 197 -10.59 -39.25 -2.19
N GLN A 198 -10.86 -39.76 -0.98
CA GLN A 198 -10.22 -40.98 -0.48
C GLN A 198 -10.51 -42.19 -1.36
N GLN A 199 -11.76 -42.35 -1.83
CA GLN A 199 -12.13 -43.45 -2.73
C GLN A 199 -11.46 -43.33 -4.11
N LEU A 200 -11.37 -42.12 -4.66
CA LEU A 200 -10.83 -41.88 -5.99
C LEU A 200 -9.31 -41.99 -6.04
N PHE A 201 -8.62 -41.49 -5.01
CA PHE A 201 -7.16 -41.32 -5.03
C PHE A 201 -6.44 -42.29 -4.09
N GLY A 202 -7.17 -43.11 -3.31
CA GLY A 202 -6.59 -44.08 -2.38
C GLY A 202 -5.81 -43.47 -1.21
N ALA A 203 -5.81 -42.14 -1.09
CA ALA A 203 -5.07 -41.39 -0.10
C ALA A 203 -6.01 -40.55 0.76
N ARG A 204 -5.70 -40.46 2.05
CA ARG A 204 -6.52 -39.73 3.03
C ARG A 204 -5.92 -38.34 3.26
N THR A 205 -6.71 -37.32 3.01
CA THR A 205 -6.39 -35.94 3.41
C THR A 205 -6.26 -35.86 4.93
N ALA A 206 -5.20 -35.21 5.43
CA ALA A 206 -4.93 -35.07 6.85
C ALA A 206 -4.82 -33.61 7.30
N LEU A 207 -4.36 -32.72 6.42
CA LEU A 207 -4.14 -31.30 6.72
C LEU A 207 -5.08 -30.45 5.87
N PHE A 208 -5.82 -29.56 6.52
CA PHE A 208 -6.78 -28.66 5.89
C PHE A 208 -6.40 -27.21 6.14
N ARG A 209 -5.96 -26.50 5.10
CA ARG A 209 -5.64 -25.07 5.12
C ARG A 209 -6.86 -24.26 4.73
N SER A 210 -7.16 -23.25 5.53
CA SER A 210 -8.20 -22.28 5.24
C SER A 210 -7.86 -20.97 5.91
N ASP A 211 -8.43 -19.88 5.42
CA ASP A 211 -8.45 -18.64 6.18
C ASP A 211 -9.23 -18.80 7.50
N MET A 212 -9.07 -17.80 8.36
CA MET A 212 -9.82 -17.64 9.60
C MET A 212 -11.16 -16.94 9.35
N GLU A 213 -11.78 -17.17 8.19
CA GLU A 213 -13.10 -16.62 7.95
C GLU A 213 -14.11 -17.28 8.90
N GLY A 214 -14.93 -16.47 9.57
CA GLY A 214 -15.99 -16.94 10.48
C GLY A 214 -17.08 -17.78 9.80
N SER A 215 -16.93 -18.01 8.49
CA SER A 215 -17.77 -18.84 7.63
C SER A 215 -17.54 -20.35 7.81
N ILE A 216 -16.41 -20.77 8.41
CA ILE A 216 -16.23 -22.15 8.87
C ILE A 216 -17.05 -22.33 10.14
N GLY A 217 -18.36 -22.50 9.95
CA GLY A 217 -19.32 -22.70 11.04
C GLY A 217 -19.01 -23.93 11.88
N LYS A 218 -19.66 -24.04 13.04
CA LYS A 218 -19.48 -25.17 13.99
C LYS A 218 -19.68 -26.53 13.31
N GLU A 219 -20.60 -26.61 12.36
CA GLU A 219 -20.87 -27.80 11.55
C GLU A 219 -19.68 -28.19 10.68
N ALA A 220 -18.98 -27.22 10.09
CA ALA A 220 -17.77 -27.46 9.30
C ALA A 220 -16.65 -28.04 10.16
N ILE A 221 -16.47 -27.49 11.37
CA ILE A 221 -15.48 -27.98 12.34
C ILE A 221 -15.78 -29.43 12.73
N LYS A 222 -17.03 -29.75 13.07
CA LYS A 222 -17.46 -31.13 13.36
C LYS A 222 -17.17 -32.08 12.20
N ILE A 223 -17.34 -31.63 10.96
CA ILE A 223 -17.03 -32.43 9.76
C ILE A 223 -15.52 -32.69 9.68
N LEU A 224 -14.70 -31.66 9.87
CA LEU A 224 -13.23 -31.80 9.87
C LEU A 224 -12.77 -32.77 10.96
N GLU A 225 -13.30 -32.63 12.17
CA GLU A 225 -13.02 -33.53 13.30
C GLU A 225 -13.44 -34.97 13.01
N SER A 226 -14.64 -35.19 12.45
CA SER A 226 -15.13 -36.52 12.08
C SER A 226 -14.23 -37.19 11.02
N ASN A 227 -13.64 -36.40 10.13
CA ASN A 227 -12.69 -36.87 9.11
C ASN A 227 -11.24 -36.93 9.64
N ARG A 228 -11.01 -36.65 10.93
CA ARG A 228 -9.69 -36.57 11.58
C ARG A 228 -8.72 -35.65 10.82
N LEU A 229 -9.22 -34.52 10.34
CA LEU A 229 -8.44 -33.49 9.66
C LEU A 229 -7.91 -32.48 10.68
N THR A 230 -6.62 -32.17 10.60
CA THR A 230 -6.02 -31.07 11.37
C THR A 230 -6.16 -29.78 10.58
N ARG A 231 -6.85 -28.79 11.18
CA ARG A 231 -6.97 -27.46 10.58
C ARG A 231 -5.67 -26.68 10.76
N LEU A 232 -5.20 -26.08 9.68
CA LEU A 232 -4.09 -25.15 9.62
C LEU A 232 -4.66 -23.77 9.27
N PRO A 233 -5.03 -22.94 10.27
CA PRO A 233 -5.57 -21.62 10.01
C PRO A 233 -4.46 -20.67 9.55
N SER A 234 -4.77 -19.86 8.56
CA SER A 234 -3.94 -18.69 8.19
C SER A 234 -4.19 -17.56 9.18
N ALA A 235 -3.21 -16.67 9.37
CA ALA A 235 -3.43 -15.49 10.21
C ALA A 235 -4.52 -14.58 9.59
N ALA A 236 -5.11 -13.73 10.42
CA ALA A 236 -6.11 -12.78 9.95
C ALA A 236 -5.46 -11.74 9.03
N ASP A 237 -6.18 -11.33 7.98
CA ASP A 237 -5.77 -10.28 7.03
C ASP A 237 -4.40 -10.52 6.36
N THR A 238 -3.98 -11.78 6.23
CA THR A 238 -2.73 -12.19 5.57
C THR A 238 -3.01 -13.10 4.35
N PRO A 239 -3.67 -12.56 3.30
CA PRO A 239 -4.01 -13.30 2.08
C PRO A 239 -2.81 -14.06 1.47
N SER A 240 -1.62 -13.45 1.57
CA SER A 240 -0.35 -14.02 1.14
C SER A 240 0.00 -15.39 1.75
N GLN A 241 -0.54 -15.77 2.91
CA GLN A 241 -0.32 -17.10 3.50
C GLN A 241 -1.10 -18.21 2.76
N ASN A 242 -2.22 -17.86 2.13
CA ASN A 242 -2.99 -18.73 1.24
C ASN A 242 -2.70 -18.46 -0.25
N GLY A 243 -1.59 -17.77 -0.54
CA GLY A 243 -1.33 -17.18 -1.85
C GLY A 243 -1.38 -18.16 -3.03
N ALA A 244 -1.14 -19.46 -2.82
CA ALA A 244 -1.36 -20.46 -3.87
C ALA A 244 -2.84 -20.51 -4.26
N THR A 245 -3.73 -20.76 -3.30
CA THR A 245 -5.18 -20.82 -3.52
C THR A 245 -5.73 -19.51 -4.07
N GLU A 246 -5.28 -18.36 -3.57
CA GLU A 246 -5.77 -17.05 -4.04
C GLU A 246 -5.32 -16.70 -5.46
N VAL A 247 -4.07 -17.02 -5.82
CA VAL A 247 -3.58 -16.81 -7.19
C VAL A 247 -4.34 -17.72 -8.15
N PHE A 248 -4.63 -18.97 -7.75
CA PHE A 248 -5.36 -19.90 -8.60
C PHE A 248 -6.87 -19.66 -8.65
N GLY A 249 -7.48 -19.14 -7.59
CA GLY A 249 -8.88 -18.69 -7.61
C GLY A 249 -9.13 -17.66 -8.71
N LYS A 250 -8.15 -16.75 -8.95
CA LYS A 250 -8.18 -15.78 -10.05
C LYS A 250 -7.99 -16.38 -11.45
N VAL A 251 -7.49 -17.61 -11.56
CA VAL A 251 -7.29 -18.31 -12.85
C VAL A 251 -8.52 -19.14 -13.20
N ILE A 252 -9.25 -19.63 -12.19
CA ILE A 252 -10.46 -20.44 -12.38
C ILE A 252 -11.69 -19.56 -12.65
N VAL A 253 -11.75 -18.34 -12.10
CA VAL A 253 -12.83 -17.37 -12.30
C VAL A 253 -12.55 -16.47 -13.50
#